data_AF-A0A2M6YRM7-F1
#
_entry.id   AF-A0A2M6YRM7-F1
#
_cell.length_a   1.000
_cell.length_b   1.000
_cell.length_c   1.000
_cell.angle_alpha   90.00
_cell.angle_beta   90.00
_cell.angle_gamma   90.00
#
_symmetry.space_group_name_H-M   'P 1'
#
loop_
_entity.id
_entity.type
_entity.pdbx_description
1 polymer ?
#
loop_
_entity_poly.entity_id
_entity_poly.type
_entity_poly.pdbx_seq_one_letter_code
_entity_poly.pdbx_strand_id
1 'polypeptide(L)'
;MTKKVKNKEYISAIGRRKRSTARIRLYTTKGQILVNEKPIDEYFRGVPKVYYLKPFELTQTEGKYHATARIEGGGISGQVGAFVHGVSRALIKLDPEKYKVVLKSAGLLTRDPREKERRKFGNAQKARAKKQSPKR
;
A
#
# COMPACT_ATOMS: atom_id res chain seq x y z
N MET A 1 -26.95 -15.05 19.60
CA MET A 1 -25.66 -15.73 19.84
C MET A 1 -24.56 -15.12 18.98
N THR A 2 -23.88 -14.09 19.47
CA THR A 2 -22.73 -13.49 18.77
C THR A 2 -21.49 -14.34 19.03
N LYS A 3 -21.09 -15.17 18.04
CA LYS A 3 -19.83 -15.92 18.12
C LYS A 3 -18.68 -14.92 18.26
N LYS A 4 -18.10 -14.79 19.46
CA LYS A 4 -16.83 -14.08 19.68
C LYS A 4 -15.78 -14.71 18.77
N VAL A 5 -15.34 -13.96 17.77
CA VAL A 5 -14.26 -14.38 16.87
C VAL A 5 -13.00 -14.52 17.71
N LYS A 6 -12.43 -15.74 17.76
CA LYS A 6 -11.14 -16.01 18.41
C LYS A 6 -10.11 -15.01 17.88
N ASN A 7 -9.42 -14.30 18.77
CA ASN A 7 -8.27 -13.47 18.42
C ASN A 7 -7.16 -14.37 17.89
N LYS A 8 -7.13 -14.61 16.57
CA LYS A 8 -5.95 -15.14 15.90
C LYS A 8 -4.83 -14.14 16.10
N GLU A 9 -3.65 -14.59 16.52
CA GLU A 9 -2.45 -13.75 16.51
C GLU A 9 -2.20 -13.25 15.09
N TYR A 10 -2.09 -11.93 14.95
CA TYR A 10 -1.78 -11.27 13.70
C TYR A 10 -0.77 -10.16 13.91
N ILE A 11 0.09 -10.00 12.92
CA ILE A 11 1.02 -8.89 12.86
C ILE A 11 0.31 -7.74 12.17
N SER A 12 0.24 -6.60 12.87
CA SER A 12 -0.37 -5.39 12.33
C SER A 12 0.67 -4.43 11.74
N ALA A 13 0.36 -3.88 10.58
CA ALA A 13 1.18 -2.84 9.96
C ALA A 13 0.32 -1.81 9.23
N ILE A 14 0.90 -0.62 9.03
CA ILE A 14 0.24 0.49 8.36
C ILE A 14 1.12 0.95 7.20
N GLY A 15 0.51 1.08 6.02
CA GLY A 15 1.11 1.71 4.86
C GLY A 15 0.34 2.96 4.43
N ARG A 16 1.05 3.98 3.96
CA ARG A 16 0.45 5.25 3.49
C ARG A 16 1.09 5.68 2.19
N ARG A 17 0.29 6.13 1.23
CA ARG A 17 0.76 6.76 -0.01
C ARG A 17 -0.26 7.77 -0.51
N LYS A 18 0.20 8.99 -0.81
CA LYS A 18 -0.69 10.14 -1.06
C LYS A 18 -1.74 10.23 0.06
N ARG A 19 -3.02 10.29 -0.29
CA ARG A 19 -4.16 10.29 0.65
C ARG A 19 -4.65 8.91 1.07
N SER A 20 -4.02 7.84 0.60
CA SER A 20 -4.47 6.46 0.83
C SER A 20 -3.77 5.87 2.05
N THR A 21 -4.55 5.25 2.93
CA THR A 21 -4.07 4.56 4.14
C THR A 21 -4.50 3.10 4.09
N ALA A 22 -3.54 2.19 4.26
CA ALA A 22 -3.76 0.75 4.31
C ALA A 22 -3.41 0.24 5.72
N ARG A 23 -4.39 -0.39 6.37
CA ARG A 23 -4.22 -1.12 7.64
C ARG A 23 -4.20 -2.61 7.32
N ILE A 24 -3.10 -3.27 7.61
CA ILE A 24 -2.86 -4.66 7.21
C ILE A 24 -2.73 -5.51 8.46
N ARG A 25 -3.41 -6.66 8.40
CA ARG A 25 -3.27 -7.76 9.34
C ARG A 25 -2.67 -8.92 8.57
N LEU A 26 -1.49 -9.36 8.97
CA LEU A 26 -0.79 -10.50 8.41
C LEU A 26 -0.90 -11.68 9.38
N TYR A 27 -1.28 -12.84 8.86
CA TYR A 27 -1.44 -14.08 9.59
C TYR A 27 -0.43 -15.11 9.04
N THR A 28 0.18 -15.89 9.93
CA THR A 28 1.20 -16.91 9.59
C THR A 28 0.61 -18.14 8.87
N THR A 29 -0.71 -18.24 8.77
CA THR A 29 -1.41 -19.33 8.09
C THR A 29 -1.44 -19.11 6.57
N LYS A 30 -1.39 -20.19 5.78
CA LYS A 30 -1.68 -20.13 4.35
C LYS A 30 -3.12 -19.63 4.11
N GLY A 31 -3.30 -18.77 3.12
CA GLY A 31 -4.63 -18.29 2.74
C GLY A 31 -4.61 -17.20 1.67
N GLN A 32 -5.79 -16.77 1.26
CA GLN A 32 -5.96 -15.75 0.22
C GLN A 32 -5.68 -14.34 0.75
N ILE A 33 -5.27 -13.43 -0.12
CA ILE A 33 -5.11 -12.02 0.26
C ILE A 33 -6.43 -11.30 0.02
N LEU A 34 -7.01 -10.74 1.08
CA LEU A 34 -8.28 -10.02 1.05
C LEU A 34 -8.05 -8.53 1.26
N VAL A 35 -8.66 -7.70 0.41
CA VAL A 35 -8.66 -6.24 0.49
C VAL A 35 -10.11 -5.77 0.57
N ASN A 36 -10.48 -5.10 1.67
CA ASN A 36 -11.86 -4.65 1.92
C ASN A 36 -12.89 -5.77 1.68
N GLU A 37 -12.60 -6.96 2.22
CA GLU A 37 -13.44 -8.16 2.16
C GLU A 37 -13.60 -8.78 0.76
N LYS A 38 -12.89 -8.25 -0.24
CA LYS A 38 -12.82 -8.78 -1.61
C LYS A 38 -11.46 -9.42 -1.89
N PRO A 39 -11.36 -10.39 -2.81
CA PRO A 39 -10.07 -10.91 -3.24
C PRO A 39 -9.25 -9.82 -3.92
N ILE A 40 -7.93 -9.85 -3.74
CA ILE A 40 -7.01 -8.81 -4.22
C ILE A 40 -7.12 -8.54 -5.73
N ASP A 41 -7.28 -9.60 -6.53
CA ASP A 41 -7.46 -9.52 -7.99
C ASP A 41 -8.74 -8.75 -8.38
N GLU A 42 -9.81 -8.93 -7.61
CA GLU A 42 -11.08 -8.27 -7.87
C GLU A 42 -11.10 -6.82 -7.38
N TYR A 43 -10.40 -6.53 -6.28
CA TYR A 43 -10.31 -5.17 -5.76
C TYR A 43 -9.44 -4.28 -6.66
N PHE A 44 -8.28 -4.78 -7.12
CA PHE A 44 -7.36 -4.05 -7.98
C PHE A 44 -7.54 -4.40 -9.47
N ARG A 45 -8.78 -4.39 -9.97
CA ARG A 45 -9.05 -4.56 -11.40
C ARG A 45 -8.27 -3.53 -12.23
N GLY A 46 -7.55 -4.01 -13.24
CA GLY A 46 -6.73 -3.17 -14.13
C GLY A 46 -5.33 -2.81 -13.62
N VAL A 47 -4.92 -3.32 -12.45
CA VAL A 47 -3.53 -3.19 -11.96
C VAL A 47 -2.78 -4.49 -12.23
N PRO A 48 -1.58 -4.46 -12.86
CA PRO A 48 -0.76 -5.65 -13.04
C PRO A 48 -0.37 -6.30 -11.71
N LYS A 49 -0.46 -7.64 -11.63
CA LYS A 49 -0.22 -8.41 -10.40
C LYS A 49 1.16 -8.17 -9.80
N VAL A 50 2.15 -7.98 -10.68
CA VAL A 50 3.55 -7.67 -10.37
C VAL A 50 3.67 -6.53 -9.34
N TYR A 51 2.78 -5.53 -9.38
CA TYR A 51 2.90 -4.38 -8.47
C TYR A 51 2.55 -4.71 -7.03
N TYR A 52 1.49 -5.49 -6.79
CA TYR A 52 1.05 -5.79 -5.42
C TYR A 52 1.65 -7.08 -4.87
N LEU A 53 2.12 -7.99 -5.73
CA LEU A 53 2.84 -9.21 -5.33
C LEU A 53 4.33 -9.00 -5.10
N LYS A 54 4.93 -7.91 -5.62
CA LYS A 54 6.34 -7.56 -5.45
C LYS A 54 6.96 -7.85 -4.07
N PRO A 55 6.37 -7.48 -2.91
CA PRO A 55 6.97 -7.77 -1.61
C PRO A 55 7.01 -9.27 -1.28
N PHE A 56 6.06 -10.06 -1.80
CA PHE A 56 6.02 -11.51 -1.61
C PHE A 56 6.98 -12.25 -2.55
N GLU A 57 7.09 -11.79 -3.81
CA GLU A 57 8.06 -12.28 -4.80
C GLU A 57 9.50 -12.13 -4.25
N LEU A 58 9.85 -10.92 -3.80
CA LEU A 58 11.20 -10.61 -3.30
C LEU A 58 11.58 -11.41 -2.06
N THR A 59 10.60 -11.73 -1.22
CA THR A 59 10.83 -12.50 0.02
C THR A 59 10.65 -14.01 -0.18
N GLN A 60 10.25 -14.45 -1.39
CA GLN A 60 9.90 -15.83 -1.70
C GLN A 60 8.88 -16.42 -0.69
N THR A 61 7.89 -15.59 -0.33
CA THR A 61 6.85 -15.92 0.65
C THR A 61 5.45 -16.05 0.05
N GLU A 62 5.39 -16.18 -1.27
CA GLU A 62 4.15 -16.42 -2.00
C GLU A 62 3.41 -17.64 -1.46
N GLY A 63 2.12 -17.47 -1.18
CA GLY A 63 1.26 -18.54 -0.67
C GLY A 63 1.55 -19.03 0.75
N LYS A 64 2.52 -18.43 1.47
CA LYS A 64 2.83 -18.80 2.87
C LYS A 64 1.94 -18.08 3.88
N TYR A 65 1.56 -16.85 3.57
CA TYR A 65 0.84 -15.97 4.51
C TYR A 65 -0.56 -15.61 4.01
N HIS A 66 -1.46 -15.40 4.96
CA HIS A 66 -2.78 -14.84 4.75
C HIS A 66 -2.77 -13.38 5.19
N ALA A 67 -3.29 -12.48 4.36
CA ALA A 67 -3.33 -11.06 4.67
C ALA A 67 -4.74 -10.50 4.49
N THR A 68 -5.20 -9.74 5.48
CA THR A 68 -6.41 -8.91 5.38
C THR A 68 -6.02 -7.46 5.44
N ALA A 69 -6.37 -6.69 4.41
CA ALA A 69 -6.11 -5.26 4.34
C ALA A 69 -7.43 -4.48 4.34
N ARG A 70 -7.51 -3.46 5.20
CA ARG A 70 -8.51 -2.39 5.09
C ARG A 70 -7.84 -1.16 4.51
N ILE A 71 -8.33 -0.71 3.37
CA ILE A 71 -7.75 0.42 2.64
C ILE A 71 -8.80 1.50 2.43
N GLU A 72 -8.43 2.73 2.80
CA GLU A 72 -9.31 3.88 2.74
C GLU A 72 -8.59 5.07 2.09
N GLY A 73 -9.35 5.88 1.34
CA GLY A 73 -8.89 7.12 0.72
C GLY A 73 -8.06 6.95 -0.55
N GLY A 74 -7.79 8.09 -1.20
CA GLY A 74 -6.98 8.16 -2.42
C GLY A 74 -7.66 7.58 -3.66
N GLY A 75 -6.86 7.01 -4.55
CA GLY A 75 -7.32 6.30 -5.75
C GLY A 75 -6.46 5.05 -5.98
N ILE A 76 -6.84 4.20 -6.94
CA ILE A 76 -6.31 2.84 -7.12
C ILE A 76 -4.77 2.77 -7.06
N SER A 77 -4.06 3.59 -7.84
CA SER A 77 -2.58 3.63 -7.84
C SER A 77 -1.97 4.01 -6.48
N GLY A 78 -2.62 4.92 -5.75
CA GLY A 78 -2.21 5.30 -4.40
C GLY A 78 -2.46 4.18 -3.39
N GLN A 79 -3.60 3.50 -3.52
CA GLN A 79 -4.01 2.39 -2.66
C GLN A 79 -3.08 1.18 -2.82
N VAL A 80 -2.70 0.81 -4.05
CA VAL A 80 -1.72 -0.25 -4.32
C VAL A 80 -0.40 0.04 -3.63
N GLY A 81 0.12 1.27 -3.78
CA GLY A 81 1.39 1.63 -3.13
C GLY A 81 1.30 1.66 -1.60
N ALA A 82 0.16 2.08 -1.03
CA ALA A 82 -0.08 2.00 0.41
C ALA A 82 -0.13 0.55 0.90
N PHE A 83 -0.78 -0.34 0.15
CA PHE A 83 -0.84 -1.77 0.43
C PHE A 83 0.58 -2.38 0.45
N VAL A 84 1.35 -2.21 -0.63
CA VAL A 84 2.72 -2.75 -0.75
C VAL A 84 3.62 -2.27 0.39
N HIS A 85 3.57 -0.97 0.71
CA HIS A 85 4.37 -0.42 1.79
C HIS A 85 3.99 -1.01 3.15
N GLY A 86 2.69 -1.19 3.40
CA GLY A 86 2.23 -1.79 4.65
C GLY A 86 2.53 -3.29 4.76
N VAL A 87 2.44 -4.05 3.66
CA VAL A 87 2.83 -5.49 3.63
C VAL A 87 4.31 -5.62 3.94
N SER A 88 5.15 -4.80 3.31
CA SER A 88 6.60 -4.79 3.55
C SER A 88 6.94 -4.55 5.02
N ARG A 89 6.19 -3.65 5.69
CA ARG A 89 6.34 -3.40 7.13
C ARG A 89 5.84 -4.56 7.99
N ALA A 90 4.80 -5.27 7.56
CA ALA A 90 4.32 -6.46 8.25
C ALA A 90 5.35 -7.60 8.18
N LEU A 91 5.95 -7.82 7.01
CA LEU A 91 7.00 -8.84 6.81
C LEU A 91 8.24 -8.56 7.66
N ILE A 92 8.69 -7.31 7.75
CA ILE A 92 9.83 -6.96 8.63
C ILE A 92 9.54 -7.22 10.11
N LYS A 93 8.29 -7.02 10.54
CA LYS A 93 7.91 -7.33 11.93
C LYS A 93 7.90 -8.83 12.21
N LEU A 94 7.77 -9.67 11.18
CA LEU A 94 7.88 -11.11 11.31
C LEU A 94 9.33 -11.52 11.47
N ASP A 95 10.17 -11.23 10.47
CA ASP A 95 11.62 -11.53 10.51
C ASP A 95 12.44 -10.32 10.03
N PRO A 96 12.95 -9.49 10.94
CA PRO A 96 13.64 -8.26 10.58
C PRO A 96 14.99 -8.52 9.91
N GLU A 97 15.73 -9.55 10.31
CA GLU A 97 17.07 -9.82 9.77
C GLU A 97 17.02 -10.27 8.30
N LYS A 98 16.07 -11.16 7.98
CA LYS A 98 15.95 -11.74 6.64
C LYS A 98 15.35 -10.78 5.63
N TYR A 99 14.30 -10.05 5.99
CA TYR A 99 13.52 -9.28 5.02
C TYR A 99 13.94 -7.82 4.90
N LYS A 100 14.59 -7.23 5.92
CA LYS A 100 14.94 -5.80 5.90
C LYS A 100 15.93 -5.45 4.80
N VAL A 101 16.96 -6.28 4.57
CA VAL A 101 18.00 -6.00 3.56
C VAL A 101 17.37 -6.02 2.15
N VAL A 102 16.62 -7.07 1.84
CA VAL A 102 15.98 -7.27 0.53
C VAL A 102 14.91 -6.21 0.25
N LEU A 103 14.07 -5.89 1.23
CA LEU A 103 13.00 -4.89 1.04
C LEU A 103 13.55 -3.45 1.00
N LYS A 104 14.68 -3.18 1.67
CA LYS A 104 15.37 -1.89 1.63
C LYS A 104 16.04 -1.68 0.27
N SER A 105 16.75 -2.69 -0.25
CA SER A 105 17.38 -2.59 -1.58
C SER A 105 16.35 -2.40 -2.69
N ALA A 106 15.17 -3.02 -2.56
CA ALA A 106 14.05 -2.85 -3.49
C ALA A 106 13.27 -1.52 -3.32
N GLY A 107 13.60 -0.69 -2.32
CA GLY A 107 12.98 0.62 -2.10
C GLY A 107 11.55 0.58 -1.54
N LEU A 108 11.09 -0.54 -0.98
CA LEU A 108 9.70 -0.73 -0.53
C LEU A 108 9.41 -0.18 0.88
N LEU A 109 10.47 0.13 1.63
CA LEU A 109 10.39 0.66 2.99
C LEU A 109 10.26 2.18 3.07
N THR A 110 10.63 2.87 2.00
CA THR A 110 10.56 4.33 1.97
C THR A 110 9.17 4.72 1.46
N ARG A 111 8.42 5.48 2.27
CA ARG A 111 7.19 6.10 1.79
C ARG A 111 7.54 7.14 0.74
N ASP A 112 6.84 7.12 -0.40
CA ASP A 112 6.83 8.23 -1.36
C ASP A 112 6.09 9.43 -0.74
N PRO A 113 6.80 10.53 -0.38
CA PRO A 113 6.20 11.66 0.32
C PRO A 113 5.53 12.65 -0.64
N ARG A 114 5.62 12.44 -1.96
CA ARG A 114 5.13 13.40 -2.95
C ARG A 114 3.61 13.52 -2.89
N GLU A 115 3.12 14.74 -2.74
CA GLU A 115 1.70 15.09 -2.79
C GLU A 115 1.42 16.14 -3.86
N LYS A 116 0.15 16.25 -4.26
CA LYS A 116 -0.28 17.24 -5.26
C LYS A 116 -0.12 18.64 -4.67
N GLU A 117 0.71 19.45 -5.30
CA GLU A 117 0.85 20.86 -4.94
C GLU A 117 -0.49 21.60 -5.13
N ARG A 118 -0.88 22.41 -4.13
CA ARG A 118 -2.09 23.22 -4.20
C ARG A 118 -1.94 24.30 -5.28
N ARG A 119 -3.04 24.64 -5.96
CA ARG A 119 -3.09 25.81 -6.86
C ARG A 119 -2.99 27.10 -6.04
N LYS A 120 -1.96 27.91 -6.30
CA LYS A 120 -1.79 29.25 -5.69
C LYS A 120 -2.64 30.29 -6.42
N PHE A 121 -2.97 31.39 -5.73
CA PHE A 121 -3.60 32.55 -6.35
C PHE A 121 -2.67 33.17 -7.41
N GLY A 122 -3.22 33.85 -8.41
CA GLY A 122 -2.44 34.40 -9.52
C GLY A 122 -2.01 33.40 -10.60
N ASN A 123 -1.90 32.11 -10.26
CA ASN A 123 -1.62 31.06 -11.24
C ASN A 123 -2.86 30.74 -12.11
N ALA A 124 -2.59 30.30 -13.34
CA ALA A 124 -3.56 29.76 -14.28
C ALA A 124 -4.10 28.40 -13.78
N GLN A 125 -4.54 27.53 -14.68
CA GLN A 125 -5.32 26.31 -14.34
C GLN A 125 -4.61 25.30 -13.40
N LYS A 126 -3.27 25.30 -13.31
CA LYS A 126 -2.48 24.32 -12.54
C LYS A 126 -1.56 25.00 -11.53
N ALA A 127 -1.01 24.21 -10.59
CA ALA A 127 -0.21 24.71 -9.47
C ALA A 127 0.96 25.62 -9.85
N ARG A 128 1.63 25.36 -10.97
CA ARG A 128 2.79 26.13 -11.48
C ARG A 128 2.55 26.82 -12.82
N ALA A 129 1.34 26.71 -13.38
CA ALA A 129 1.03 27.32 -14.66
C ALA A 129 0.83 28.82 -14.47
N LYS A 130 1.65 29.65 -15.12
CA LYS A 130 1.49 31.11 -15.13
C LYS A 130 0.47 31.51 -16.20
N LYS A 131 -0.29 32.57 -15.95
CA LYS A 131 -1.12 33.18 -17.00
C LYS A 131 -0.20 33.83 -18.03
N GLN A 132 -0.53 33.71 -19.31
CA GLN A 132 0.19 34.43 -20.37
C GLN A 132 -0.08 35.92 -20.20
N SER A 133 0.98 36.73 -20.02
CA SER A 133 0.86 38.18 -19.97
C SER A 133 0.86 38.72 -21.40
N PRO A 134 -0.09 39.57 -21.80
CA PRO A 134 0.05 40.32 -23.03
C PRO A 134 1.22 41.29 -22.83
N LYS A 135 2.32 41.08 -23.57
CA LYS A 135 3.39 42.08 -23.70
C LYS A 135 2.97 42.97 -24.87
N ARG A 136 2.61 44.21 -24.56
CA ARG A 136 2.34 45.26 -25.56
C ARG A 136 3.32 46.39 -25.30
#